data_AF-A0A9X2NLP3-F1
#
_entry.id   AF-A0A9X2NLP3-F1
#
_cell.length_a   1.000
_cell.length_b   1.000
_cell.length_c   1.000
_cell.angle_alpha   90.00
_cell.angle_beta   90.00
_cell.angle_gamma   90.00
#
_symmetry.space_group_name_H-M   'P 1'
#
loop_
_entity.id
_entity.type
_entity.pdbx_description
1 polymer ?
#
loop_
_entity_poly.entity_id
_entity_poly.type
_entity_poly.pdbx_seq_one_letter_code
_entity_poly.pdbx_strand_id
1 'polypeptide(L)'
;MSFIDTMHECSSRCLLPTLAARMKRCGISVFSFAALSDTPESPSGKLTMKVAGKGNWHDGRTHITQLSLVGDSVSGIECGKRKNASFPRTLREAHDNSWLRMPSRNAPVSVWVEFRRANVRMYKAVADIDRGHHHEALYWLNRERAEVDTLMAKPEWKSLYGREGVNPSDSAASAGAGESVSVTRPPDVPLGARIRALRAEREMTLMELAALSKVSKTTLIEIEAERRPVRLLDIVARLADAFDIERGELALMALRDFETNRGGWESDEESSSKSENGDRRGG
;
A
#
# COMPACT_ATOMS: atom_id res chain seq x y z
N MET A 1 -34.61 -2.47 57.13
CA MET A 1 -34.11 -2.01 55.83
C MET A 1 -33.10 -0.93 56.09
N SER A 2 -31.84 -1.19 55.75
CA SER A 2 -30.74 -0.27 56.05
C SER A 2 -30.70 0.85 54.99
N PHE A 3 -30.22 2.04 55.35
CA PHE A 3 -30.06 3.18 54.44
C PHE A 3 -29.17 2.86 53.22
N ILE A 4 -28.34 1.80 53.32
CA ILE A 4 -27.46 1.30 52.27
C ILE A 4 -28.25 0.55 51.18
N ASP A 5 -29.30 -0.18 51.56
CA ASP A 5 -30.14 -0.92 50.60
C ASP A 5 -30.93 0.04 49.68
N THR A 6 -31.39 1.16 50.23
CA THR A 6 -32.13 2.20 49.48
C THR A 6 -31.24 2.98 48.51
N MET A 7 -29.96 3.16 48.84
CA MET A 7 -28.98 3.84 47.98
C MET A 7 -28.55 2.98 46.78
N HIS A 8 -28.44 1.66 46.97
CA HIS A 8 -28.06 0.74 45.90
C HIS A 8 -29.16 0.61 44.83
N GLU A 9 -30.43 0.66 45.25
CA GLU A 9 -31.58 0.60 44.35
C GLU A 9 -31.82 1.93 43.59
N CYS A 10 -31.44 3.06 44.19
CA CYS A 10 -31.55 4.39 43.57
C CYS A 10 -30.44 4.64 42.52
N SER A 11 -29.21 4.18 42.79
CA SER A 11 -28.07 4.33 41.87
C SER A 11 -28.27 3.54 40.56
N SER A 12 -28.83 2.33 40.65
CA SER A 12 -29.08 1.47 39.49
C SER A 12 -30.25 1.95 38.62
N ARG A 13 -31.25 2.63 39.20
CA ARG A 13 -32.43 3.11 38.45
C ARG A 13 -32.24 4.48 37.80
N CYS A 14 -31.37 5.34 38.32
CA CYS A 14 -31.24 6.73 37.83
C CYS A 14 -29.98 6.99 36.99
N LEU A 15 -28.84 6.35 37.28
CA LEU A 15 -27.57 6.65 36.57
C LEU A 15 -27.39 5.85 35.28
N LEU A 16 -27.84 4.58 35.26
CA LEU A 16 -27.68 3.69 34.11
C LEU A 16 -28.47 4.13 32.86
N PRO A 17 -29.74 4.59 32.95
CA PRO A 17 -30.48 5.04 31.76
C PRO A 17 -29.84 6.28 31.11
N THR A 18 -29.33 7.19 31.94
CA THR A 18 -28.75 8.46 31.51
C THR A 18 -27.40 8.26 30.85
N LEU A 19 -26.58 7.36 31.40
CA LEU A 19 -25.29 6.97 30.80
C LEU A 19 -25.51 6.17 29.50
N ALA A 20 -26.45 5.22 29.50
CA ALA A 20 -26.78 4.43 28.31
C ALA A 20 -27.34 5.31 27.17
N ALA A 21 -28.22 6.27 27.48
CA ALA A 21 -28.74 7.22 26.49
C ALA A 21 -27.63 8.11 25.91
N ARG A 22 -26.66 8.54 26.74
CA ARG A 22 -25.51 9.35 26.32
C ARG A 22 -24.52 8.54 25.47
N MET A 23 -24.27 7.28 25.82
CA MET A 23 -23.44 6.35 25.04
C MET A 23 -24.07 5.98 23.70
N LYS A 24 -25.40 5.82 23.65
CA LYS A 24 -26.16 5.53 22.41
C LYS A 24 -26.12 6.69 21.42
N ARG A 25 -26.13 7.95 21.89
CA ARG A 25 -25.89 9.14 21.04
C ARG A 25 -24.48 9.20 20.46
N CYS A 26 -23.51 8.51 21.06
CA CYS A 26 -22.14 8.39 20.57
C CYS A 26 -21.91 7.15 19.69
N GLY A 27 -22.96 6.39 19.33
CA GLY A 27 -22.85 5.19 18.49
C GLY A 27 -22.18 4.00 19.18
N ILE A 28 -22.11 4.00 20.52
CA ILE A 28 -21.54 2.89 21.30
C ILE A 28 -22.68 1.97 21.73
N SER A 29 -22.70 0.74 21.22
CA SER A 29 -23.59 -0.31 21.75
C SER A 29 -22.93 -1.01 22.93
N VAL A 30 -23.53 -0.88 24.10
CA VAL A 30 -23.09 -1.57 25.32
C VAL A 30 -23.78 -2.92 25.39
N PHE A 31 -23.01 -4.01 25.42
CA PHE A 31 -23.56 -5.38 25.34
C PHE A 31 -23.65 -6.09 26.70
N SER A 32 -22.92 -5.65 27.72
CA SER A 32 -23.05 -6.21 29.07
C SER A 32 -22.44 -5.28 30.12
N PHE A 33 -23.05 -5.26 31.31
CA PHE A 33 -22.48 -4.71 32.53
C PHE A 33 -22.19 -5.90 33.47
N ALA A 34 -20.92 -6.10 33.83
CA ALA A 34 -20.56 -7.02 34.90
C ALA A 34 -20.11 -6.19 36.11
N ALA A 35 -20.87 -6.26 37.20
CA ALA A 35 -20.41 -5.78 38.49
C ALA A 35 -19.48 -6.84 39.09
N LEU A 36 -18.20 -6.52 39.26
CA LEU A 36 -17.33 -7.34 40.11
C LEU A 36 -17.55 -6.92 41.56
N SER A 37 -17.94 -7.87 42.41
CA SER A 37 -17.98 -7.68 43.86
C SER A 37 -16.58 -7.58 44.45
N ASP A 38 -16.45 -6.74 45.47
CA ASP A 38 -15.20 -6.29 46.10
C ASP A 38 -14.28 -7.40 46.61
N THR A 39 -12.98 -7.22 46.41
CA THR A 39 -11.94 -7.86 47.23
C THR A 39 -11.73 -7.04 48.51
N PRO A 40 -11.68 -7.65 49.71
CA PRO A 40 -11.81 -6.95 51.00
C PRO A 40 -10.61 -6.10 51.49
N GLU A 41 -9.66 -5.70 50.63
CA GLU A 41 -8.43 -5.02 51.09
C GLU A 41 -8.18 -3.63 50.48
N SER A 42 -9.23 -2.80 50.30
CA SER A 42 -9.02 -1.39 49.97
C SER A 42 -9.85 -0.44 50.84
N PRO A 43 -9.22 0.38 51.71
CA PRO A 43 -9.92 1.28 52.64
C PRO A 43 -10.50 2.55 51.98
N SER A 44 -10.51 2.62 50.65
CA SER A 44 -11.23 3.66 49.91
C SER A 44 -12.18 2.98 48.94
N GLY A 45 -13.49 3.05 49.20
CA GLY A 45 -14.57 2.43 48.42
C GLY A 45 -14.60 2.91 46.96
N LYS A 46 -13.71 2.37 46.13
CA LYS A 46 -13.49 2.75 44.75
C LYS A 46 -14.05 1.65 43.85
N LEU A 47 -15.33 1.78 43.51
CA LEU A 47 -15.98 0.94 42.50
C LEU A 47 -15.30 1.17 41.14
N THR A 48 -14.65 0.13 40.62
CA THR A 48 -14.07 0.15 39.26
C THR A 48 -15.00 -0.59 38.31
N MET A 49 -15.56 0.14 37.34
CA MET A 49 -16.46 -0.44 36.33
C MET A 49 -15.71 -0.56 35.00
N LYS A 50 -15.40 -1.79 34.57
CA LYS A 50 -14.83 -2.03 33.24
C LYS A 50 -15.97 -2.15 32.23
N VAL A 51 -16.08 -1.18 31.32
CA VAL A 51 -17.01 -1.24 30.19
C VAL A 51 -16.26 -1.73 28.96
N ALA A 52 -16.54 -2.95 28.53
CA ALA A 52 -16.09 -3.46 27.24
C ALA A 52 -17.18 -3.17 26.18
N GLY A 53 -16.95 -2.16 25.34
CA GLY A 53 -17.82 -1.84 24.21
C GLY A 53 -17.20 -2.32 22.90
N LYS A 54 -17.91 -3.13 22.12
CA LYS A 54 -17.64 -3.29 20.69
C LYS A 54 -18.42 -2.20 19.97
N GLY A 55 -17.76 -1.08 19.66
CA GLY A 55 -18.31 -0.12 18.71
C GLY A 55 -18.25 -0.71 17.31
N ASN A 56 -19.34 -0.65 16.56
CA ASN A 56 -19.35 -1.05 15.15
C ASN A 56 -18.73 0.09 14.32
N TRP A 57 -17.39 0.14 14.33
CA TRP A 57 -16.59 1.00 13.48
C TRP A 57 -15.67 0.10 12.66
N HIS A 58 -15.65 0.28 11.35
CA HIS A 58 -15.03 -0.62 10.37
C HIS A 58 -13.48 -0.63 10.37
N ASP A 59 -12.80 -0.26 11.47
CA ASP A 59 -11.33 -0.24 11.56
C ASP A 59 -10.70 -1.35 12.43
N GLY A 60 -11.52 -2.22 13.04
CA GLY A 60 -11.05 -3.43 13.70
C GLY A 60 -10.20 -3.23 14.97
N ARG A 61 -10.12 -2.02 15.56
CA ARG A 61 -9.36 -1.78 16.80
C ARG A 61 -10.26 -1.73 18.04
N THR A 62 -10.16 -2.75 18.89
CA THR A 62 -10.74 -2.70 20.25
C THR A 62 -9.95 -1.73 21.12
N HIS A 63 -10.58 -0.64 21.56
CA HIS A 63 -10.05 0.22 22.61
C HIS A 63 -10.74 -0.10 23.94
N ILE A 64 -9.95 -0.53 24.93
CA ILE A 64 -10.39 -0.65 26.32
C ILE A 64 -10.22 0.73 26.96
N THR A 65 -11.31 1.45 27.20
CA THR A 65 -11.27 2.71 27.95
C THR A 65 -11.55 2.40 29.42
N GLN A 66 -10.52 2.46 30.25
CA GLN A 66 -10.66 2.26 31.69
C GLN A 66 -11.20 3.57 32.31
N LEU A 67 -12.50 3.61 32.64
CA LEU A 67 -13.06 4.69 33.47
C LEU A 67 -12.83 4.34 34.93
N SER A 68 -12.23 5.26 35.68
CA SER A 68 -12.22 5.21 37.15
C SER A 68 -13.04 6.38 37.67
N LEU A 69 -14.04 6.09 38.50
CA LEU A 69 -14.82 7.09 39.22
C LEU A 69 -14.18 7.26 40.59
N VAL A 70 -13.72 8.47 40.90
CA VAL A 70 -13.31 8.89 42.26
C VAL A 70 -14.06 10.18 42.56
N GLY A 71 -15.03 10.12 43.46
CA GLY A 71 -15.78 11.27 43.96
C GLY A 71 -16.87 11.83 43.03
N ASP A 72 -17.76 12.62 43.62
CA ASP A 72 -18.97 13.23 43.02
C ASP A 72 -18.70 14.33 41.98
N SER A 73 -17.48 14.39 41.43
CA SER A 73 -17.07 15.42 40.49
C SER A 73 -16.25 14.80 39.36
N VAL A 74 -16.91 14.46 38.26
CA VAL A 74 -16.26 14.04 37.02
C VAL A 74 -15.75 15.28 36.28
N SER A 75 -14.67 15.86 36.78
CA SER A 75 -13.86 16.85 36.06
C SER A 75 -12.59 16.17 35.57
N GLY A 76 -12.38 16.17 34.24
CA GLY A 76 -11.12 15.69 33.64
C GLY A 76 -11.23 14.41 32.81
N ILE A 77 -12.21 14.33 31.91
CA ILE A 77 -11.99 13.61 30.65
C ILE A 77 -11.79 14.68 29.60
N GLU A 78 -10.55 15.18 29.47
CA GLU A 78 -10.15 15.81 28.23
C GLU A 78 -10.08 14.69 27.19
N CYS A 79 -11.23 14.41 26.57
CA CYS A 79 -11.27 13.76 25.28
C CYS A 79 -10.54 14.72 24.34
N GLY A 80 -9.22 14.52 24.19
CA GLY A 80 -8.38 15.33 23.32
C GLY A 80 -9.13 15.57 22.03
N LYS A 81 -9.29 16.85 21.66
CA LYS A 81 -10.07 17.31 20.50
C LYS A 81 -9.64 16.51 19.27
N ARG A 82 -10.25 15.35 19.03
CA ARG A 82 -10.14 14.69 17.74
C ARG A 82 -10.84 15.66 16.83
N LYS A 83 -10.09 16.28 15.90
CA LYS A 83 -10.69 16.93 14.75
C LYS A 83 -11.66 15.90 14.21
N ASN A 84 -12.97 16.13 14.35
CA ASN A 84 -13.97 15.30 13.72
C ASN A 84 -13.50 15.21 12.28
N ALA A 85 -13.15 14.01 11.81
CA ALA A 85 -12.66 13.82 10.45
C ALA A 85 -13.84 14.12 9.54
N SER A 86 -14.02 15.41 9.23
CA SER A 86 -15.13 15.89 8.45
C SER A 86 -15.03 15.24 7.09
N PHE A 87 -16.18 14.87 6.54
CA PHE A 87 -16.26 14.39 5.18
C PHE A 87 -15.55 15.38 4.24
N PRO A 88 -14.68 14.91 3.32
CA PRO A 88 -13.90 15.79 2.45
C PRO A 88 -14.84 16.63 1.57
N ARG A 89 -14.55 17.92 1.47
CA ARG A 89 -15.36 18.88 0.70
C ARG A 89 -14.69 19.34 -0.59
N THR A 90 -13.39 19.13 -0.70
CA THR A 90 -12.61 19.45 -1.90
C THR A 90 -12.00 18.19 -2.50
N LEU A 91 -11.67 18.23 -3.79
CA LEU A 91 -10.99 17.11 -4.45
C LEU A 91 -9.63 16.78 -3.79
N ARG A 92 -8.90 17.82 -3.36
CA ARG A 92 -7.63 17.66 -2.64
C ARG A 92 -7.80 16.89 -1.33
N GLU A 93 -8.76 17.27 -0.49
CA GLU A 93 -9.05 16.55 0.76
C GLU A 93 -9.48 15.11 0.51
N ALA A 94 -10.19 14.86 -0.60
CA ALA A 94 -10.61 13.52 -1.00
C ALA A 94 -9.40 12.64 -1.36
N HIS A 95 -8.41 13.19 -2.06
CA HIS A 95 -7.15 12.50 -2.35
C HIS A 95 -6.37 12.18 -1.06
N ASP A 96 -6.21 13.17 -0.19
CA ASP A 96 -5.53 12.98 1.10
C ASP A 96 -6.23 11.90 1.94
N ASN A 97 -7.57 11.93 1.99
CA ASN A 97 -8.37 10.96 2.69
C ASN A 97 -8.27 9.55 2.09
N SER A 98 -8.28 9.43 0.76
CA SER A 98 -8.07 8.16 0.05
C SER A 98 -6.70 7.57 0.37
N TRP A 99 -5.64 8.38 0.34
CA TRP A 99 -4.28 7.95 0.64
C TRP A 99 -4.16 7.44 2.08
N LEU A 100 -4.73 8.16 3.06
CA LEU A 100 -4.72 7.77 4.47
C LEU A 100 -5.47 6.45 4.75
N ARG A 101 -6.50 6.12 3.95
CA ARG A 101 -7.29 4.89 4.09
C ARG A 101 -6.81 3.75 3.18
N MET A 102 -5.73 3.94 2.43
CA MET A 102 -5.28 2.97 1.44
C MET A 102 -4.95 1.63 2.11
N PRO A 103 -5.54 0.51 1.64
CA PRO A 103 -5.22 -0.81 2.17
C PRO A 103 -3.74 -1.17 1.94
N SER A 104 -3.23 -2.12 2.73
CA SER A 104 -1.92 -2.71 2.47
C SER A 104 -1.87 -3.32 1.07
N ARG A 105 -0.69 -3.33 0.44
CA ARG A 105 -0.49 -3.99 -0.87
C ARG A 105 -0.90 -5.46 -0.86
N ASN A 106 -0.74 -6.11 0.30
CA ASN A 106 -1.06 -7.51 0.51
C ASN A 106 -2.46 -7.72 1.13
N ALA A 107 -3.30 -6.67 1.20
CA ALA A 107 -4.65 -6.78 1.72
C ALA A 107 -5.51 -7.67 0.81
N PRO A 108 -6.49 -8.40 1.38
CA PRO A 108 -7.42 -9.22 0.60
C PRO A 108 -8.17 -8.40 -0.44
N VAL A 109 -8.56 -9.06 -1.52
CA VAL A 109 -9.34 -8.44 -2.61
C VAL A 109 -10.63 -7.80 -2.10
N SER A 110 -11.30 -8.45 -1.14
CA SER A 110 -12.52 -7.93 -0.52
C SER A 110 -12.31 -6.55 0.11
N VAL A 111 -11.20 -6.35 0.82
CA VAL A 111 -10.85 -5.06 1.45
C VAL A 111 -10.56 -4.00 0.40
N TRP A 112 -9.89 -4.36 -0.70
CA TRP A 112 -9.69 -3.46 -1.83
C TRP A 112 -11.01 -3.06 -2.48
N VAL A 113 -11.93 -4.00 -2.71
CA VAL A 113 -13.26 -3.72 -3.27
C VAL A 113 -14.06 -2.79 -2.36
N GLU A 114 -14.04 -3.02 -1.05
CA GLU A 114 -14.71 -2.14 -0.07
C GLU A 114 -14.12 -0.73 -0.07
N PHE A 115 -12.79 -0.61 -0.07
CA PHE A 115 -12.08 0.66 -0.16
C PHE A 115 -12.47 1.44 -1.43
N ARG A 116 -12.41 0.80 -2.60
CA ARG A 116 -12.76 1.40 -3.90
C ARG A 116 -14.22 1.84 -3.92
N ARG A 117 -15.15 1.03 -3.42
CA ARG A 117 -16.58 1.41 -3.27
C ARG A 117 -16.77 2.60 -2.34
N ALA A 118 -15.99 2.70 -1.26
CA ALA A 118 -16.01 3.86 -0.37
C ALA A 118 -15.51 5.12 -1.10
N ASN A 119 -14.47 5.01 -1.91
CA ASN A 119 -13.97 6.11 -2.74
C ASN A 119 -14.98 6.57 -3.79
N VAL A 120 -15.71 5.65 -4.44
CA VAL A 120 -16.81 6.00 -5.35
C VAL A 120 -17.84 6.90 -4.66
N ARG A 121 -18.27 6.54 -3.43
CA ARG A 121 -19.22 7.37 -2.66
C ARG A 121 -18.61 8.73 -2.30
N MET A 122 -17.34 8.75 -1.95
CA MET A 122 -16.61 9.96 -1.59
C MET A 122 -16.51 10.93 -2.76
N TYR A 123 -15.95 10.50 -3.89
CA TYR A 123 -15.79 11.35 -5.07
C TYR A 123 -17.13 11.79 -5.66
N LYS A 124 -18.20 10.97 -5.52
CA LYS A 124 -19.55 11.39 -5.90
C LYS A 124 -20.00 12.63 -5.13
N ALA A 125 -19.90 12.58 -3.81
CA ALA A 125 -20.32 13.69 -2.97
C ALA A 125 -19.41 14.93 -3.14
N VAL A 126 -18.11 14.72 -3.37
CA VAL A 126 -17.18 15.82 -3.65
C VAL A 126 -17.49 16.48 -5.00
N ALA A 127 -17.86 15.70 -6.03
CA ALA A 127 -18.27 16.26 -7.32
C ALA A 127 -19.49 17.20 -7.20
N ASP A 128 -20.40 16.92 -6.27
CA ASP A 128 -21.59 17.75 -6.01
C ASP A 128 -21.25 19.06 -5.25
N ILE A 129 -20.17 19.06 -4.45
CA ILE A 129 -19.78 20.17 -3.57
C ILE A 129 -18.71 21.06 -4.23
N ASP A 130 -17.63 20.45 -4.73
CA ASP A 130 -16.48 21.12 -5.33
C ASP A 130 -16.73 21.37 -6.83
N ARG A 131 -17.51 22.43 -7.11
CA ARG A 131 -17.89 22.79 -8.49
C ARG A 131 -16.68 23.09 -9.38
N GLY A 132 -15.56 23.56 -8.82
CA GLY A 132 -14.35 23.87 -9.57
C GLY A 132 -13.66 22.62 -10.12
N HIS A 133 -13.74 21.50 -9.39
CA HIS A 133 -13.14 20.22 -9.77
C HIS A 133 -14.18 19.14 -10.10
N HIS A 134 -15.41 19.54 -10.41
CA HIS A 134 -16.53 18.63 -10.65
C HIS A 134 -16.19 17.53 -11.67
N HIS A 135 -15.62 17.91 -12.82
CA HIS A 135 -15.28 16.97 -13.89
C HIS A 135 -14.14 16.02 -13.50
N GLU A 136 -13.15 16.49 -12.74
CA GLU A 136 -12.08 15.65 -12.22
C GLU A 136 -12.61 14.66 -11.17
N ALA A 137 -13.47 15.12 -10.26
CA ALA A 137 -14.11 14.24 -9.28
C ALA A 137 -14.98 13.16 -9.95
N LEU A 138 -15.72 13.51 -11.02
CA LEU A 138 -16.45 12.53 -11.83
C LEU A 138 -15.53 11.55 -12.57
N TYR A 139 -14.39 12.01 -13.08
CA TYR A 139 -13.37 11.14 -13.66
C TYR A 139 -12.90 10.09 -12.64
N TRP A 140 -12.53 10.53 -11.43
CA TRP A 140 -12.10 9.63 -10.35
C TRP A 140 -13.20 8.67 -9.94
N LEU A 141 -14.44 9.14 -9.81
CA LEU A 141 -15.60 8.29 -9.53
C LEU A 141 -15.73 7.15 -10.56
N ASN A 142 -15.63 7.47 -11.86
CA ASN A 142 -15.76 6.48 -12.92
C ASN A 142 -14.58 5.52 -12.95
N ARG A 143 -13.36 6.01 -12.73
CA ARG A 143 -12.17 5.17 -12.60
C ARG A 143 -12.31 4.17 -11.45
N GLU A 144 -12.70 4.63 -10.26
CA GLU A 144 -12.87 3.75 -9.09
C GLU A 144 -13.96 2.69 -9.32
N ARG A 145 -15.01 2.99 -10.09
CA ARG A 145 -16.01 1.99 -10.51
C ARG A 145 -15.41 0.94 -11.43
N ALA A 146 -14.71 1.36 -12.48
CA ALA A 146 -14.07 0.44 -13.42
C ALA A 146 -13.04 -0.46 -12.73
N GLU A 147 -12.33 0.05 -11.72
CA GLU A 147 -11.44 -0.76 -10.88
C GLU A 147 -12.25 -1.80 -10.10
N VAL A 148 -13.35 -1.43 -9.42
CA VAL A 148 -14.21 -2.42 -8.74
C VAL A 148 -14.67 -3.53 -9.71
N ASP A 149 -15.12 -3.16 -10.89
CA ASP A 149 -15.56 -4.12 -11.91
C ASP A 149 -14.40 -5.03 -12.34
N THR A 150 -13.20 -4.48 -12.51
CA THR A 150 -11.99 -5.26 -12.82
C THR A 150 -11.63 -6.24 -11.71
N LEU A 151 -11.66 -5.80 -10.45
CA LEU A 151 -11.37 -6.64 -9.27
C LEU A 151 -12.40 -7.76 -9.10
N MET A 152 -13.66 -7.53 -9.52
CA MET A 152 -14.75 -8.49 -9.43
C MET A 152 -14.82 -9.45 -10.64
N ALA A 153 -14.49 -8.97 -11.84
CA ALA A 153 -14.58 -9.76 -13.09
C ALA A 153 -13.49 -10.84 -13.19
N LYS A 154 -12.33 -10.59 -12.60
CA LYS A 154 -11.26 -11.58 -12.44
C LYS A 154 -11.28 -11.97 -10.97
N PRO A 155 -11.85 -13.09 -10.55
CA PRO A 155 -11.64 -13.59 -9.20
C PRO A 155 -10.29 -14.33 -9.07
N GLU A 156 -9.61 -14.68 -10.18
CA GLU A 156 -8.39 -15.51 -10.17
C GLU A 156 -7.04 -14.80 -9.97
N TRP A 157 -6.96 -13.46 -9.97
CA TRP A 157 -5.73 -12.70 -9.60
C TRP A 157 -5.31 -12.86 -8.11
N LYS A 158 -5.97 -13.78 -7.40
CA LYS A 158 -5.67 -14.37 -6.07
C LYS A 158 -4.22 -14.83 -5.85
N SER A 159 -3.33 -14.76 -6.82
CA SER A 159 -1.97 -15.32 -6.70
C SER A 159 -0.82 -14.32 -6.80
N LEU A 160 -1.00 -13.08 -7.27
CA LEU A 160 0.14 -12.17 -7.47
C LEU A 160 0.27 -11.00 -6.48
N TYR A 161 -0.83 -10.51 -5.89
CA TYR A 161 -0.78 -9.40 -4.92
C TYR A 161 -1.21 -9.76 -3.49
N GLY A 162 -1.71 -10.96 -3.28
CA GLY A 162 -2.01 -11.48 -1.94
C GLY A 162 -2.00 -12.98 -2.04
N ARG A 163 -1.22 -13.64 -1.19
CA ARG A 163 -1.15 -15.10 -1.03
C ARG A 163 -2.45 -15.61 -0.38
N GLU A 164 -3.60 -15.34 -0.99
CA GLU A 164 -4.89 -15.87 -0.56
C GLU A 164 -5.23 -17.08 -1.42
N GLY A 165 -4.46 -18.12 -1.15
CA GLY A 165 -4.69 -19.47 -1.67
C GLY A 165 -4.19 -20.58 -0.74
N VAL A 166 -3.56 -20.23 0.40
CA VAL A 166 -3.26 -21.22 1.44
C VAL A 166 -4.34 -21.08 2.50
N ASN A 167 -5.37 -21.93 2.46
CA ASN A 167 -6.14 -22.17 3.68
C ASN A 167 -5.13 -22.65 4.73
N PRO A 168 -5.14 -22.16 5.97
CA PRO A 168 -4.25 -22.66 7.00
C PRO A 168 -4.38 -24.18 7.22
N SER A 169 -5.50 -24.79 6.82
CA SER A 169 -5.73 -26.24 6.80
C SER A 169 -4.92 -26.99 5.74
N ASP A 170 -4.58 -26.35 4.62
CA ASP A 170 -3.89 -27.01 3.50
C ASP A 170 -2.36 -26.95 3.67
N SER A 171 -1.86 -26.01 4.47
CA SER A 171 -0.44 -25.88 4.84
C SER A 171 0.11 -27.03 5.71
N ALA A 172 -0.74 -27.89 6.26
CA ALA A 172 -0.29 -29.04 7.05
C ALA A 172 -0.08 -30.32 6.21
N ALA A 173 -0.50 -30.34 4.94
CA ALA A 173 -0.52 -31.56 4.13
C ALA A 173 0.43 -31.58 2.93
N SER A 174 1.04 -30.45 2.54
CA SER A 174 1.89 -30.37 1.33
C SER A 174 3.38 -30.16 1.64
N ALA A 175 3.97 -30.98 2.51
CA ALA A 175 5.42 -31.15 2.62
C ALA A 175 5.95 -32.13 1.53
N GLY A 176 5.46 -32.00 0.30
CA GLY A 176 5.79 -32.88 -0.82
C GLY A 176 6.37 -32.08 -2.00
N ALA A 177 7.67 -32.29 -2.25
CA ALA A 177 8.35 -32.09 -3.54
C ALA A 177 8.14 -30.74 -4.25
N GLY A 178 8.62 -29.65 -3.64
CA GLY A 178 9.02 -28.49 -4.43
C GLY A 178 10.35 -28.80 -5.10
N GLU A 179 10.32 -29.12 -6.39
CA GLU A 179 11.52 -29.16 -7.24
C GLU A 179 12.18 -27.79 -7.16
N SER A 180 13.33 -27.75 -6.49
CA SER A 180 14.13 -26.55 -6.38
C SER A 180 14.60 -26.19 -7.79
N VAL A 181 13.93 -25.22 -8.41
CA VAL A 181 14.49 -24.53 -9.58
C VAL A 181 15.80 -23.93 -9.08
N SER A 182 16.90 -24.58 -9.42
CA SER A 182 18.23 -24.05 -9.20
C SER A 182 18.30 -22.79 -10.05
N VAL A 183 18.03 -21.64 -9.43
CA VAL A 183 18.33 -20.35 -10.02
C VAL A 183 19.83 -20.36 -10.25
N THR A 184 20.24 -20.76 -11.46
CA THR A 184 21.63 -20.69 -11.88
C THR A 184 22.00 -19.23 -11.76
N ARG A 185 22.88 -18.95 -10.79
CA ARG A 185 23.39 -17.60 -10.57
C ARG A 185 23.86 -17.07 -11.93
N PRO A 186 23.32 -15.94 -12.41
CA PRO A 186 23.70 -15.43 -13.72
C PRO A 186 25.21 -15.18 -13.74
N PRO A 187 25.91 -15.48 -14.85
CA PRO A 187 27.34 -15.29 -14.97
C PRO A 187 27.77 -13.86 -14.60
N ASP A 188 28.93 -13.73 -13.97
CA ASP A 188 29.54 -12.45 -13.57
C ASP A 188 30.14 -11.68 -14.78
N VAL A 189 29.44 -11.68 -15.91
CA VAL A 189 29.86 -11.08 -17.18
C VAL A 189 28.92 -9.92 -17.50
N PRO A 190 29.43 -8.75 -17.96
CA PRO A 190 28.57 -7.65 -18.36
C PRO A 190 27.62 -8.06 -19.48
N LEU A 191 26.43 -7.46 -19.49
CA LEU A 191 25.33 -7.76 -20.41
C LEU A 191 25.78 -7.65 -21.88
N GLY A 192 26.55 -6.61 -22.20
CA GLY A 192 27.07 -6.39 -23.55
C GLY A 192 27.93 -7.54 -24.05
N ALA A 193 28.88 -8.00 -23.23
CA ALA A 193 29.71 -9.15 -23.53
C ALA A 193 28.90 -10.46 -23.61
N ARG A 194 27.89 -10.63 -22.75
CA ARG A 194 26.99 -11.80 -22.78
C ARG A 194 26.18 -11.85 -24.08
N ILE A 195 25.60 -10.73 -24.51
CA ILE A 195 24.86 -10.65 -25.78
C ILE A 195 25.77 -11.00 -26.95
N ARG A 196 27.01 -10.49 -26.96
CA ARG A 196 27.99 -10.81 -27.99
C ARG A 196 28.35 -12.30 -28.02
N ALA A 197 28.52 -12.92 -26.86
CA ALA A 197 28.79 -14.35 -26.74
C ALA A 197 27.63 -15.19 -27.26
N LEU A 198 26.39 -14.91 -26.81
CA LEU A 198 25.17 -15.59 -27.28
C LEU A 198 24.98 -15.47 -28.79
N ARG A 199 25.29 -14.30 -29.34
CA ARG A 199 25.25 -14.05 -30.78
C ARG A 199 26.28 -14.91 -31.53
N ALA A 200 27.50 -15.03 -31.00
CA ALA A 200 28.54 -15.89 -31.59
C ALA A 200 28.19 -17.39 -31.47
N GLU A 201 27.64 -17.82 -30.34
CA GLU A 201 27.18 -19.20 -30.10
C GLU A 201 26.08 -19.62 -31.09
N ARG A 202 25.25 -18.68 -31.53
CA ARG A 202 24.16 -18.90 -32.50
C ARG A 202 24.51 -18.53 -33.94
N GLU A 203 25.77 -18.18 -34.20
CA GLU A 203 26.26 -17.75 -35.51
C GLU A 203 25.45 -16.59 -36.14
N MET A 204 24.86 -15.74 -35.29
CA MET A 204 24.01 -14.63 -35.74
C MET A 204 24.83 -13.37 -36.03
N THR A 205 24.48 -12.66 -37.08
CA THR A 205 25.02 -11.33 -37.35
C THR A 205 24.27 -10.26 -36.54
N LEU A 206 24.91 -9.10 -36.34
CA LEU A 206 24.25 -7.94 -35.71
C LEU A 206 22.99 -7.49 -36.45
N MET A 207 22.97 -7.66 -37.79
CA MET A 207 21.83 -7.31 -38.63
C MET A 207 20.65 -8.26 -38.42
N GLU A 208 20.90 -9.56 -38.32
CA GLU A 208 19.88 -10.57 -38.05
C GLU A 208 19.30 -10.41 -36.65
N LEU A 209 20.16 -10.17 -35.65
CA LEU A 209 19.70 -9.89 -34.29
C LEU A 209 18.83 -8.63 -34.22
N ALA A 210 19.21 -7.57 -34.93
CA ALA A 210 18.41 -6.35 -35.03
C ALA A 210 17.03 -6.62 -35.63
N ALA A 211 16.96 -7.42 -36.69
CA ALA A 211 15.71 -7.80 -37.33
C ALA A 211 14.81 -8.64 -36.40
N LEU A 212 15.37 -9.63 -35.70
CA LEU A 212 14.64 -10.51 -34.80
C LEU A 212 14.12 -9.78 -33.55
N SER A 213 14.98 -9.01 -32.89
CA SER A 213 14.63 -8.28 -31.67
C SER A 213 13.84 -6.99 -31.92
N LYS A 214 13.74 -6.53 -33.18
CA LYS A 214 13.17 -5.20 -33.52
C LYS A 214 13.87 -4.06 -32.76
N VAL A 215 15.18 -4.21 -32.53
CA VAL A 215 16.04 -3.20 -31.93
C VAL A 215 16.98 -2.66 -33.01
N SER A 216 17.24 -1.35 -33.02
CA SER A 216 18.10 -0.77 -34.05
C SER A 216 19.53 -1.31 -33.96
N LYS A 217 20.19 -1.52 -35.10
CA LYS A 217 21.59 -1.97 -35.17
C LYS A 217 22.52 -1.07 -34.36
N THR A 218 22.33 0.25 -34.44
CA THR A 218 23.14 1.24 -33.70
C THR A 218 23.01 1.02 -32.18
N THR A 219 21.78 0.80 -31.69
CA THR A 219 21.54 0.50 -30.28
C THR A 219 22.22 -0.80 -29.86
N LEU A 220 22.19 -1.85 -30.70
CA LEU A 220 22.90 -3.11 -30.39
C LEU A 220 24.42 -2.92 -30.32
N ILE A 221 25.00 -2.11 -31.21
CA ILE A 221 26.44 -1.78 -31.18
C ILE A 221 26.79 -1.05 -29.88
N GLU A 222 25.99 -0.08 -29.45
CA GLU A 222 26.19 0.65 -28.20
C GLU A 222 26.12 -0.28 -26.98
N ILE A 223 25.16 -1.21 -26.97
CA ILE A 223 24.97 -2.19 -25.90
C ILE A 223 26.15 -3.18 -25.87
N GLU A 224 26.52 -3.77 -27.02
CA GLU A 224 27.65 -4.71 -27.09
C GLU A 224 28.98 -4.04 -26.73
N ALA A 225 29.13 -2.73 -26.98
CA ALA A 225 30.32 -1.96 -26.63
C ALA A 225 30.29 -1.41 -25.19
N GLU A 226 29.25 -1.72 -24.40
CA GLU A 226 29.02 -1.22 -23.03
C GLU A 226 28.99 0.31 -22.93
N ARG A 227 28.80 0.97 -24.08
CA ARG A 227 28.63 2.43 -24.18
C ARG A 227 27.21 2.86 -23.85
N ARG A 228 26.28 1.95 -23.55
CA ARG A 228 24.95 2.36 -23.13
C ARG A 228 24.32 1.27 -22.27
N PRO A 229 24.03 1.54 -20.99
CA PRO A 229 23.26 0.60 -20.19
C PRO A 229 21.83 0.51 -20.75
N VAL A 230 21.27 -0.71 -20.79
CA VAL A 230 19.90 -0.94 -21.26
C VAL A 230 18.92 -0.48 -20.18
N ARG A 231 18.41 0.75 -20.32
CA ARG A 231 17.46 1.33 -19.34
C ARG A 231 16.01 0.89 -19.53
N LEU A 232 15.65 0.45 -20.74
CA LEU A 232 14.28 0.06 -21.07
C LEU A 232 14.14 -1.46 -20.94
N LEU A 233 13.33 -1.91 -19.98
CA LEU A 233 12.98 -3.33 -19.82
C LEU A 233 12.36 -3.95 -21.08
N ASP A 234 11.70 -3.15 -21.92
CA ASP A 234 11.17 -3.58 -23.21
C ASP A 234 12.27 -4.05 -24.17
N ILE A 235 13.42 -3.36 -24.20
CA ILE A 235 14.57 -3.79 -25.03
C ILE A 235 15.12 -5.13 -24.51
N VAL A 236 15.25 -5.27 -23.19
CA VAL A 236 15.70 -6.53 -22.57
C VAL A 236 14.73 -7.67 -22.90
N ALA A 237 13.42 -7.44 -22.80
CA ALA A 237 12.41 -8.45 -23.13
C ALA A 237 12.51 -8.90 -24.59
N ARG A 238 12.65 -7.96 -25.54
CA ARG A 238 12.79 -8.28 -26.97
C ARG A 238 14.08 -9.03 -27.30
N LEU A 239 15.18 -8.71 -26.61
CA LEU A 239 16.44 -9.44 -26.75
C LEU A 239 16.33 -10.86 -26.18
N ALA A 240 15.73 -11.00 -25.00
CA ALA A 240 15.49 -12.31 -24.39
C ALA A 240 14.61 -13.20 -25.29
N ASP A 241 13.55 -12.63 -25.88
CA ASP A 241 12.70 -13.35 -26.84
C ASP A 241 13.47 -13.75 -28.11
N ALA A 242 14.37 -12.91 -28.63
CA ALA A 242 15.19 -13.23 -29.81
C ALA A 242 16.21 -14.34 -29.53
N PHE A 243 16.71 -14.42 -28.29
CA PHE A 243 17.61 -15.48 -27.84
C PHE A 243 16.91 -16.67 -27.20
N ASP A 244 15.58 -16.70 -27.09
CA ASP A 244 14.87 -17.78 -26.37
C ASP A 244 15.47 -18.03 -24.97
N ILE A 245 15.76 -16.95 -24.24
CA ILE A 245 16.30 -16.97 -22.87
C ILE A 245 15.23 -16.42 -21.92
N GLU A 246 15.26 -16.87 -20.67
CA GLU A 246 14.39 -16.33 -19.65
C GLU A 246 14.62 -14.81 -19.48
N ARG A 247 13.54 -14.03 -19.63
CA ARG A 247 13.58 -12.56 -19.47
C ARG A 247 14.15 -12.14 -18.12
N GLY A 248 13.95 -12.94 -17.07
CA GLY A 248 14.48 -12.70 -15.74
C GLY A 248 16.01 -12.72 -15.68
N GLU A 249 16.65 -13.67 -16.36
CA GLU A 249 18.13 -13.77 -16.40
C GLU A 249 18.73 -12.51 -17.02
N LEU A 250 18.24 -12.11 -18.20
CA LEU A 250 18.75 -10.96 -18.92
C LEU A 250 18.44 -9.63 -18.21
N ALA A 251 17.29 -9.54 -17.52
CA ALA A 251 16.92 -8.38 -16.71
C ALA A 251 17.80 -8.21 -15.47
N LEU A 252 18.15 -9.30 -14.78
CA LEU A 252 19.05 -9.26 -13.63
C LEU A 252 20.46 -8.80 -14.04
N MET A 253 20.95 -9.25 -15.19
CA MET A 253 22.22 -8.76 -15.75
C MET A 253 22.15 -7.27 -16.09
N ALA A 254 21.08 -6.82 -16.75
CA ALA A 254 20.90 -5.41 -17.10
C ALA A 254 20.85 -4.49 -15.87
N LEU A 255 20.19 -4.93 -14.79
CA LEU A 255 20.12 -4.17 -13.54
C LEU A 255 21.49 -4.05 -12.87
N ARG A 256 22.27 -5.13 -12.85
CA ARG A 256 23.62 -5.11 -12.29
C ARG A 256 24.57 -4.19 -13.07
N ASP A 257 24.52 -4.24 -14.41
CA ASP A 257 25.33 -3.36 -15.25
C ASP A 257 24.98 -1.89 -15.06
N PHE A 258 23.71 -1.60 -14.78
CA PHE A 258 23.28 -0.24 -14.46
C PHE A 258 23.88 0.26 -13.14
N GLU A 259 24.01 -0.61 -12.14
CA GLU A 259 24.63 -0.26 -10.85
C GLU A 259 26.13 -0.03 -10.99
N THR A 260 26.85 -0.86 -11.76
CA THR A 260 28.30 -0.74 -11.94
C THR A 260 28.68 0.48 -12.78
N ASN A 261 27.92 0.82 -13.82
CA ASN A 261 28.21 1.95 -14.72
C ASN A 261 27.71 3.31 -14.22
N ARG A 262 27.07 3.39 -13.05
CA ARG A 262 26.57 4.66 -12.50
C ARG A 262 27.67 5.69 -12.21
N GLY A 263 28.93 5.26 -12.07
CA GLY A 263 30.06 6.14 -11.72
C GLY A 263 30.85 6.75 -12.88
N GLY A 264 30.62 6.33 -14.14
CA GLY A 264 31.53 6.67 -15.26
C GLY A 264 31.03 7.71 -16.26
N TRP A 265 29.73 8.04 -16.26
CA TRP A 265 29.10 8.81 -17.34
C TRP A 265 28.98 10.32 -17.09
N GLU A 266 29.26 10.78 -15.87
CA GLU A 266 29.07 12.19 -15.49
C GLU A 266 30.31 13.05 -15.81
N SER A 267 31.41 12.45 -16.28
CA SER A 267 32.70 13.15 -16.46
C SER A 267 32.96 13.71 -17.86
N ASP A 268 32.22 13.27 -18.87
CA ASP A 268 32.57 13.59 -20.28
C ASP A 268 31.77 14.75 -20.89
N GLU A 269 30.64 15.18 -20.30
CA GLU A 269 29.88 16.33 -20.82
C GLU A 269 30.48 17.69 -20.44
N GLU A 270 31.37 17.77 -19.44
CA GLU A 270 31.96 19.06 -19.01
C GLU A 270 33.20 19.48 -19.82
N SER A 271 33.70 18.64 -20.73
CA SER A 271 34.92 18.94 -21.50
C SER A 271 34.66 19.58 -22.88
N SER A 272 33.40 19.69 -23.34
CA SER A 272 33.09 20.14 -24.71
C SER A 272 32.75 21.63 -24.86
N SER A 273 32.87 22.46 -23.82
CA SER A 273 32.42 23.88 -23.87
C SER A 273 33.55 24.92 -23.84
N LYS A 274 34.83 24.53 -24.01
CA LYS A 274 35.97 25.45 -23.84
C LYS A 274 36.95 25.50 -25.01
N SER A 275 36.48 25.78 -26.22
CA SER A 275 37.38 26.20 -27.32
C SER A 275 36.70 27.03 -28.42
N GLU A 276 35.96 28.09 -28.07
CA GLU A 276 35.63 29.16 -29.03
C GLU A 276 35.85 30.52 -28.35
N ASN A 277 37.11 30.93 -28.25
CA ASN A 277 37.47 32.33 -28.09
C ASN A 277 38.77 32.59 -28.87
N GLY A 278 38.66 32.42 -30.18
CA GLY A 278 39.69 32.76 -31.16
C GLY A 278 39.30 34.05 -31.89
N ASP A 279 39.96 35.13 -31.48
CA ASP A 279 40.56 36.10 -32.40
C ASP A 279 39.65 36.93 -33.33
N ARG A 280 39.31 38.14 -32.87
CA ARG A 280 38.99 39.29 -33.74
C ARG A 280 39.57 40.58 -33.18
N ARG A 281 40.83 40.86 -33.51
CA ARG A 281 41.35 42.24 -33.63
C ARG A 281 42.23 42.37 -34.87
N GLY A 282 41.67 43.00 -35.90
CA GLY A 282 42.39 43.51 -37.05
C GLY A 282 41.47 44.36 -37.90
N GLY A 283 41.72 45.68 -37.94
CA GLY A 283 40.94 46.66 -38.70
C GLY A 283 40.80 47.98 -37.95
#